data_AF-K3XDF9-F1
#
_entry.id   AF-K3XDF9-F1
#
_cell.length_a   1.000
_cell.length_b   1.000
_cell.length_c   1.000
_cell.angle_alpha   90.00
_cell.angle_beta   90.00
_cell.angle_gamma   90.00
#
_symmetry.space_group_name_H-M   'P 1'
#
loop_
_entity.id
_entity.type
_entity.pdbx_description
1 polymer ?
#
loop_
_entity_poly.entity_id
_entity_poly.type
_entity_poly.pdbx_seq_one_letter_code
_entity_poly.pdbx_strand_id
1 'polypeptide(L)'
;MDDAEKNMAEVELECAVYGEGTVFPVKIARDAKVSALQEAIFYKKRYNHQYKFDSSALTLYLARKEGGAWLKSDPTLKPFLKQGRQSD
;
A
#
# COMPACT_ATOMS: atom_id res chain seq x y z
N MET A 1 -26.83 7.49 -23.34
CA MET A 1 -26.60 6.13 -22.81
C MET A 1 -26.20 5.34 -24.03
N ASP A 2 -24.95 4.98 -24.24
CA ASP A 2 -23.99 4.42 -23.30
C ASP A 2 -22.54 4.66 -23.79
N ASP A 3 -21.75 5.38 -23.00
CA ASP A 3 -20.29 5.53 -23.19
C ASP A 3 -19.62 5.37 -21.81
N ALA A 4 -19.85 4.22 -21.17
CA ALA A 4 -19.33 3.97 -19.83
C ALA A 4 -18.81 2.55 -19.63
N GLU A 5 -18.34 1.90 -20.69
CA GLU A 5 -17.41 0.77 -20.56
C GLU A 5 -16.00 1.25 -20.88
N LYS A 6 -15.55 2.24 -20.11
CA LYS A 6 -14.12 2.52 -20.03
C LYS A 6 -13.54 1.31 -19.30
N ASN A 7 -12.80 0.46 -20.01
CA ASN A 7 -11.88 -0.50 -19.40
C ASN A 7 -10.96 0.27 -18.44
N MET A 8 -11.38 0.45 -17.19
CA MET A 8 -10.58 1.05 -16.14
C MET A 8 -9.50 0.02 -15.83
N ALA A 9 -8.36 0.17 -16.50
CA ALA A 9 -7.24 -0.75 -16.32
C ALA A 9 -6.89 -0.79 -14.83
N GLU A 10 -7.14 -1.93 -14.19
CA GLU A 10 -6.66 -2.17 -12.84
C GLU A 10 -5.15 -2.29 -12.86
N VAL A 11 -4.53 -1.79 -11.81
CA VAL A 11 -3.11 -1.98 -11.53
C VAL A 11 -2.96 -2.81 -10.26
N GLU A 12 -1.96 -3.66 -10.23
CA GLU A 12 -1.55 -4.36 -9.01
C GLU A 12 -0.36 -3.63 -8.40
N LEU A 13 -0.54 -3.18 -7.17
CA LEU A 13 0.47 -2.50 -6.37
C LEU A 13 1.00 -3.46 -5.30
N GLU A 14 2.31 -3.62 -5.21
CA GLU A 14 2.93 -4.30 -4.08
C GLU A 14 3.03 -3.36 -2.89
N CYS A 15 2.33 -3.70 -1.81
CA CYS A 15 2.29 -2.94 -0.57
C CYS A 15 3.17 -3.60 0.50
N ALA A 16 3.98 -2.80 1.17
CA ALA A 16 4.85 -3.25 2.25
C ALA A 16 4.45 -2.58 3.57
N VAL A 17 4.28 -3.38 4.63
CA VAL A 17 3.94 -2.87 5.97
C VAL A 17 5.21 -2.68 6.79
N TYR A 18 5.46 -1.42 7.12
CA TYR A 18 6.55 -1.02 8.00
C TYR A 18 6.29 -1.48 9.44
N GLY A 19 7.31 -1.95 10.14
CA GLY A 19 7.22 -2.56 11.47
C GLY A 19 6.81 -4.04 11.46
N GLU A 20 5.93 -4.47 10.55
CA GLU A 20 5.52 -5.89 10.45
C GLU A 20 6.45 -6.73 9.56
N GLY A 21 7.03 -6.13 8.52
CA GLY A 21 7.82 -6.87 7.54
C GLY A 21 7.01 -7.70 6.55
N THR A 22 5.73 -7.37 6.38
CA THR A 22 4.83 -8.06 5.45
C THR A 22 4.75 -7.33 4.13
N VAL A 23 4.67 -8.10 3.04
CA VAL A 23 4.51 -7.59 1.67
C VAL A 23 3.32 -8.32 1.06
N PHE A 24 2.42 -7.60 0.40
CA PHE A 24 1.21 -8.16 -0.18
C PHE A 24 0.73 -7.30 -1.36
N PRO A 25 0.19 -7.92 -2.42
CA PRO A 25 -0.34 -7.18 -3.55
C PRO A 25 -1.70 -6.54 -3.22
N VAL A 26 -2.05 -5.44 -3.85
CA VAL A 26 -3.37 -4.80 -3.82
C VAL A 26 -3.75 -4.42 -5.25
N LYS A 27 -4.94 -4.84 -5.70
CA LYS A 27 -5.48 -4.43 -7.00
C LYS A 27 -6.36 -3.20 -6.82
N ILE A 28 -6.23 -2.24 -7.71
CA ILE A 28 -7.01 -1.00 -7.69
C ILE A 28 -7.13 -0.41 -9.09
N ALA A 29 -8.21 0.32 -9.38
CA ALA A 29 -8.33 1.08 -10.62
C ALA A 29 -7.21 2.14 -10.72
N ARG A 30 -6.65 2.31 -11.92
CA ARG A 30 -5.50 3.21 -12.14
C ARG A 30 -5.77 4.67 -11.81
N ASP A 31 -7.01 5.11 -11.92
CA ASP A 31 -7.48 6.47 -11.62
C ASP A 31 -8.14 6.59 -10.25
N ALA A 32 -8.10 5.53 -9.44
CA ALA A 32 -8.64 5.57 -8.09
C ALA A 32 -7.91 6.59 -7.20
N LYS A 33 -8.67 7.16 -6.28
CA LYS A 33 -8.13 8.06 -5.26
C LYS A 33 -7.31 7.31 -4.22
N VAL A 34 -6.40 8.02 -3.56
CA VAL A 34 -5.61 7.48 -2.44
C VAL A 34 -6.49 6.94 -1.31
N SER A 35 -7.65 7.56 -1.06
CA SER A 35 -8.61 7.05 -0.06
C SER A 35 -9.13 5.65 -0.37
N ALA A 36 -9.38 5.35 -1.65
CA ALA A 36 -9.77 4.01 -2.07
C ALA A 36 -8.61 3.00 -1.90
N LEU A 37 -7.37 3.44 -2.11
CA LEU A 37 -6.19 2.60 -1.82
C LEU A 37 -6.06 2.31 -0.32
N GLN A 38 -6.25 3.32 0.53
CA GLN A 38 -6.25 3.14 1.99
C GLN A 38 -7.32 2.14 2.43
N GLU A 39 -8.56 2.26 1.92
CA GLU A 39 -9.63 1.30 2.20
C GLU A 39 -9.27 -0.12 1.74
N ALA A 40 -8.80 -0.27 0.50
CA ALA A 40 -8.42 -1.57 -0.05
C ALA A 40 -7.34 -2.27 0.82
N ILE A 41 -6.33 -1.52 1.25
CA ILE A 41 -5.30 -2.01 2.19
C ILE A 41 -5.92 -2.39 3.54
N PHE A 42 -6.74 -1.50 4.12
CA PHE A 42 -7.34 -1.66 5.43
C PHE A 42 -8.19 -2.93 5.54
N TYR A 43 -9.03 -3.20 4.54
CA TYR A 43 -9.82 -4.44 4.47
C TYR A 43 -8.96 -5.66 4.17
N LYS A 44 -8.02 -5.57 3.22
CA LYS A 44 -7.18 -6.71 2.83
C LYS A 44 -6.33 -7.25 3.98
N LYS A 45 -5.79 -6.35 4.82
CA LYS A 45 -5.04 -6.69 6.03
C LYS A 45 -5.92 -7.03 7.23
N ARG A 46 -7.24 -6.98 7.09
CA ARG A 46 -8.23 -7.19 8.15
C ARG A 46 -8.03 -6.26 9.35
N TYR A 47 -7.53 -5.04 9.10
CA TYR A 47 -7.33 -4.05 10.16
C TYR A 47 -8.67 -3.58 10.74
N ASN A 48 -9.73 -3.58 9.92
CA ASN A 48 -11.10 -3.36 10.35
C ASN A 48 -11.60 -4.31 11.45
N HIS A 49 -11.00 -5.50 11.59
CA HIS A 49 -11.33 -6.47 12.63
C HIS A 49 -10.38 -6.42 13.82
N GLN A 50 -9.16 -5.92 13.63
CA GLN A 50 -8.08 -5.98 14.60
C GLN A 50 -7.90 -4.67 15.38
N TYR A 51 -8.33 -3.55 14.81
CA TYR A 51 -8.07 -2.22 15.33
C TYR A 51 -9.31 -1.32 15.27
N LYS A 52 -9.32 -0.27 16.09
CA LYS A 52 -10.38 0.75 16.14
C LYS A 52 -9.90 2.08 15.56
N PHE A 53 -9.54 2.08 14.28
CA PHE A 53 -9.19 3.29 13.54
C PHE A 53 -9.79 3.23 12.12
N ASP A 54 -10.02 4.39 11.51
CA ASP A 54 -10.56 4.48 10.15
C ASP A 54 -9.47 4.25 9.09
N SER A 55 -9.84 3.70 7.93
CA SER A 55 -8.90 3.47 6.82
C SER A 55 -8.05 4.69 6.45
N SER A 56 -8.62 5.90 6.56
CA SER A 56 -7.94 7.18 6.30
C SER A 56 -6.76 7.46 7.24
N ALA A 57 -6.69 6.80 8.40
CA ALA A 57 -5.56 6.92 9.33
C ALA A 57 -4.31 6.17 8.87
N LEU A 58 -4.41 5.31 7.83
CA LEU A 58 -3.25 4.66 7.24
C LEU A 58 -2.34 5.71 6.57
N THR A 59 -1.13 5.88 7.10
CA THR A 59 -0.14 6.74 6.46
C THR A 59 0.61 5.95 5.38
N LEU A 60 0.40 6.34 4.12
CA LEU A 60 1.05 5.71 2.97
C LEU A 60 2.31 6.48 2.57
N TYR A 61 3.37 5.73 2.28
CA TYR A 61 4.64 6.29 1.80
C TYR A 61 4.93 5.76 0.40
N LEU A 62 5.53 6.60 -0.45
CA LEU A 62 6.12 6.12 -1.69
C LEU A 62 7.37 5.32 -1.36
N ALA A 63 7.49 4.15 -1.96
CA ALA A 63 8.63 3.27 -1.79
C ALA A 63 9.83 3.77 -2.62
N ARG A 64 10.31 4.98 -2.33
CA ARG A 64 11.40 5.65 -3.05
C ARG A 64 12.53 5.98 -2.06
N LYS A 65 13.74 5.57 -2.38
CA LYS A 65 14.96 5.88 -1.62
C LYS A 65 15.39 7.33 -1.87
N GLU A 66 16.22 7.86 -0.97
CA GLU A 66 17.01 9.05 -1.27
C GLU A 66 17.84 8.82 -2.55
N GLY A 67 17.88 9.81 -3.42
CA GLY A 67 18.43 9.67 -4.77
C GLY A 67 17.41 9.19 -5.83
N GLY A 68 16.17 8.91 -5.43
CA GLY A 68 15.04 8.75 -6.35
C GLY A 68 14.86 7.35 -6.93
N ALA A 69 15.61 6.36 -6.45
CA ALA A 69 15.45 4.96 -6.84
C ALA A 69 14.25 4.31 -6.14
N TRP A 70 13.47 3.50 -6.85
CA TRP A 70 12.42 2.70 -6.24
C TRP A 70 13.00 1.61 -5.34
N LEU A 71 12.33 1.37 -4.21
CA LEU A 71 12.63 0.26 -3.32
C LEU A 71 12.31 -1.04 -4.05
N LYS A 72 13.28 -1.95 -4.09
CA LYS A 72 13.11 -3.25 -4.74
C LYS A 72 12.57 -4.25 -3.72
N SER A 73 11.73 -5.16 -4.19
CA SER A 73 11.36 -6.36 -3.45
C SER A 73 12.50 -7.37 -3.53
N ASP A 74 13.56 -7.11 -2.76
CA ASP A 74 14.75 -7.96 -2.66
C ASP A 74 14.84 -8.62 -1.27
N PRO A 75 15.74 -9.59 -1.04
CA PRO A 75 15.86 -10.28 0.25
C PRO A 75 16.13 -9.34 1.45
N THR A 76 16.62 -8.12 1.22
CA THR A 76 16.91 -7.14 2.27
C THR A 76 15.67 -6.34 2.68
N LEU A 77 14.60 -6.34 1.87
CA LEU A 77 13.38 -5.59 2.12
C LEU A 77 12.69 -6.04 3.41
N LYS A 78 12.47 -7.35 3.61
CA LYS A 78 11.76 -7.84 4.81
C LYS A 78 12.49 -7.48 6.11
N PRO A 79 13.83 -7.69 6.24
CA PRO A 79 14.59 -7.20 7.38
C PRO A 79 14.46 -5.70 7.61
N PHE A 80 14.59 -4.89 6.55
CA PHE A 80 14.43 -3.43 6.62
C PHE A 80 13.04 -3.03 7.16
N LEU A 81 11.98 -3.62 6.62
CA LEU A 81 10.61 -3.33 7.07
C LEU A 81 10.39 -3.72 8.54
N LYS A 82 11.01 -4.81 9.02
CA LYS A 82 10.90 -5.25 10.43
C LYS A 82 11.64 -4.33 11.40
N GLN A 83 12.71 -3.67 10.96
CA GLN A 83 13.44 -2.72 11.82
C GLN A 83 12.56 -1.52 12.23
N GLY A 84 11.52 -1.22 11.45
CA GLY A 84 10.59 -0.14 11.76
C GLY A 84 11.25 1.24 11.65
N ARG A 85 10.58 2.28 12.16
CA ARG A 85 11.12 3.65 12.12
C ARG A 85 12.14 3.74 13.25
N GLN A 86 13.43 3.66 12.92
CA GLN A 86 14.44 4.10 13.85
C GLN A 86 14.27 5.61 13.99
N SER A 87 13.99 6.05 15.21
CA SER A 87 13.77 7.44 15.58
C SER A 87 14.85 8.34 15.00
N ASP A 88 14.44 9.50 14.47
CA ASP A 88 15.32 10.65 14.17
C ASP A 88 16.04 11.13 15.45
#